data_AF-A0A6A6ML09-F1
#
_entry.id   AF-A0A6A6ML09-F1
#
_cell.length_a   1.000
_cell.length_b   1.000
_cell.length_c   1.000
_cell.angle_alpha   90.00
_cell.angle_beta   90.00
_cell.angle_gamma   90.00
#
_symmetry.space_group_name_H-M   'P 1'
#
loop_
_entity.id
_entity.type
_entity.pdbx_description
1 polymer ?
#
loop_
_entity_poly.entity_id
_entity_poly.type
_entity_poly.pdbx_seq_one_letter_code
_entity_poly.pdbx_strand_id
1 'polypeptide(L)'
;MRHNAHHHHQHQHQAADSLVNLLTKANHDLTLVQLKLEKEFQQVYPNNANPMKLSNRIKKMQEDLTTLKEQCRELLSAKQDLIDKARTTLVGNRSLLQRMHTSMGNPLSSVDEDPAFANFNQIVDEWTIQVRSRTGFVAKVLLTFWYSMVSLGTDLRLIQAWKTRKARSDLEIRGGSSNHLARKPVPLQSEQRIDP
;
A
#
# COMPACT_ATOMS: atom_id res chain seq x y z
N MET A 1 -17.68 84.01 11.33
CA MET A 1 -17.33 82.78 10.56
C MET A 1 -16.97 81.54 11.41
N ARG A 2 -17.11 81.54 12.75
CA ARG A 2 -16.70 80.40 13.61
C ARG A 2 -17.76 79.32 13.90
N HIS A 3 -19.04 79.55 13.56
CA HIS A 3 -20.12 78.62 13.92
C HIS A 3 -20.32 77.43 12.94
N ASN A 4 -19.83 77.51 11.69
CA ASN A 4 -19.99 76.41 10.72
C ASN A 4 -19.01 75.24 10.90
N ALA A 5 -17.85 75.47 11.54
CA ALA A 5 -16.84 74.42 11.72
C ALA A 5 -17.24 73.38 12.79
N HIS A 6 -17.93 73.80 13.85
CA HIS A 6 -18.36 72.90 14.93
C HIS A 6 -19.44 71.91 14.49
N HIS A 7 -20.41 72.36 13.67
CA HIS A 7 -21.45 71.46 13.16
C HIS A 7 -20.88 70.34 12.27
N HIS A 8 -19.86 70.65 11.45
CA HIS A 8 -19.26 69.65 10.56
C HIS A 8 -18.47 68.58 11.33
N HIS A 9 -17.71 68.97 12.35
CA HIS A 9 -17.01 68.02 13.22
C HIS A 9 -17.98 67.13 14.01
N GLN A 10 -19.09 67.68 14.49
CA GLN A 10 -20.09 66.93 15.23
C GLN A 10 -20.82 65.91 14.35
N HIS A 11 -21.15 66.25 13.10
CA HIS A 11 -21.72 65.30 12.14
C HIS A 11 -20.72 64.22 11.71
N GLN A 12 -19.44 64.56 11.56
CA GLN A 12 -18.41 63.60 11.21
C GLN A 12 -18.14 62.60 12.34
N HIS A 13 -18.15 63.05 13.59
CA HIS A 13 -18.10 62.16 14.76
C HIS A 13 -19.32 61.24 14.82
N GLN A 14 -20.52 61.77 14.60
CA GLN A 14 -21.74 60.97 14.62
C GLN A 14 -21.78 59.90 13.51
N ALA A 15 -21.28 60.22 12.31
CA ALA A 15 -21.15 59.26 11.21
C ALA A 15 -20.09 58.18 11.51
N ALA A 16 -18.97 58.57 12.12
CA ALA A 16 -17.93 57.64 12.56
C ALA A 16 -18.45 56.70 13.67
N ASP A 17 -19.17 57.23 14.66
CA ASP A 17 -19.78 56.44 15.75
C ASP A 17 -20.84 55.48 15.20
N SER A 18 -21.64 55.92 14.23
CA SER A 18 -22.58 55.05 13.52
C SER A 18 -21.88 53.90 12.78
N LEU A 19 -20.73 54.17 12.17
CA LEU A 19 -19.94 53.14 11.48
C LEU A 19 -19.33 52.14 12.47
N VAL A 20 -18.79 52.62 13.58
CA VAL A 20 -18.25 51.78 14.66
C VAL A 20 -19.35 50.88 15.22
N ASN A 21 -20.52 51.44 15.52
CA ASN A 21 -21.67 50.68 16.00
C ASN A 21 -22.13 49.61 14.99
N LEU A 22 -22.16 49.95 13.70
CA LEU A 22 -22.50 49.00 12.63
C LEU A 22 -21.49 47.85 12.58
N LEU A 23 -20.20 48.15 12.62
CA LEU A 23 -19.13 47.13 12.60
C LEU A 23 -19.16 46.26 13.85
N THR A 24 -19.38 46.85 15.03
CA THR A 24 -19.55 46.11 16.29
C THR A 24 -20.73 45.16 16.21
N LYS A 25 -21.87 45.63 15.66
CA LYS A 25 -23.05 44.78 15.44
C LYS A 25 -22.76 43.66 14.45
N ALA A 26 -22.16 43.97 13.30
CA ALA A 26 -21.83 42.97 12.29
C ALA A 26 -20.85 41.91 12.83
N ASN A 27 -19.89 42.31 13.65
CA ASN A 27 -18.96 41.39 14.29
C ASN A 27 -19.65 40.49 15.32
N HIS A 28 -20.59 41.05 16.08
CA HIS A 28 -21.43 40.27 16.99
C HIS A 28 -22.31 39.26 16.23
N ASP A 29 -22.98 39.70 15.17
CA ASP A 29 -23.81 38.85 14.31
C ASP A 29 -22.97 37.71 13.69
N LEU A 30 -21.76 38.00 13.21
CA LEU A 30 -20.84 37.00 12.67
C LEU A 30 -20.43 35.98 13.74
N THR A 31 -20.17 36.43 14.96
CA THR A 31 -19.83 35.55 16.10
C THR A 31 -20.99 34.62 16.44
N LEU A 32 -22.23 35.12 16.42
CA LEU A 32 -23.42 34.30 16.64
C LEU A 32 -23.62 33.26 15.54
N VAL A 33 -23.39 33.64 14.27
CA VAL A 33 -23.44 32.71 13.14
C VAL A 33 -22.40 31.61 13.30
N GLN A 34 -21.15 31.97 13.65
CA GLN A 34 -20.09 30.99 13.87
C GLN A 34 -20.46 30.00 14.99
N LEU A 35 -20.97 30.49 16.12
CA LEU A 35 -21.37 29.63 17.25
C LEU A 35 -22.51 28.68 16.87
N LYS A 36 -23.50 29.17 16.12
CA LYS A 36 -24.63 28.35 15.66
C LYS A 36 -24.19 27.28 14.67
N LEU A 37 -23.34 27.64 13.70
CA LEU A 37 -22.78 26.70 12.74
C LEU A 37 -21.95 25.62 13.44
N GLU A 38 -21.11 25.98 14.42
CA GLU A 38 -20.34 24.99 15.17
C GLU A 38 -21.26 24.04 15.94
N LYS A 39 -22.31 24.56 16.58
CA LYS A 39 -23.29 23.73 17.29
C LYS A 39 -24.03 22.77 16.36
N GLU A 40 -24.52 23.26 15.23
CA GLU A 40 -25.19 22.43 14.22
C GLU A 40 -24.24 21.39 13.63
N PHE A 41 -22.98 21.77 13.37
CA PHE A 41 -21.97 20.86 12.86
C PHE A 41 -21.67 19.71 13.82
N GLN A 42 -21.49 20.01 15.12
CA GLN A 42 -21.29 18.98 16.15
C GLN A 42 -22.52 18.09 16.36
N GLN A 43 -23.72 18.65 16.18
CA GLN A 43 -24.98 17.90 16.28
C GLN A 43 -25.17 16.94 15.10
N VAL A 44 -24.87 17.40 13.87
CA VAL A 44 -24.99 16.58 12.65
C VAL A 44 -23.91 15.50 12.60
N TYR A 45 -22.69 15.82 13.07
CA TYR A 45 -21.55 14.90 13.05
C TYR A 45 -20.99 14.66 14.46
N PRO A 46 -21.67 13.84 15.28
CA PRO A 46 -21.17 13.49 16.60
C PRO A 46 -19.80 12.80 16.48
N ASN A 47 -18.85 13.20 17.33
CA ASN A 47 -17.50 12.64 17.61
C ASN A 47 -16.80 11.77 16.56
N ASN A 48 -17.34 10.59 16.24
CA ASN A 48 -16.78 9.60 15.31
C ASN A 48 -17.16 9.83 13.84
N ALA A 49 -18.17 10.66 13.56
CA ALA A 49 -18.68 10.98 12.24
C ALA A 49 -18.13 12.30 11.66
N ASN A 50 -17.32 13.05 12.41
CA ASN A 50 -16.71 14.29 11.93
C ASN A 50 -15.88 14.02 10.65
N PRO A 51 -16.21 14.65 9.50
CA PRO A 51 -15.54 14.40 8.23
C PRO A 51 -14.02 14.64 8.25
N MET A 52 -13.56 15.64 9.02
CA MET A 52 -12.14 15.96 9.15
C MET A 52 -11.39 14.87 9.92
N LYS A 53 -11.97 14.40 11.03
CA LYS A 53 -11.41 13.29 11.81
C LYS A 53 -11.42 11.99 11.02
N LEU A 54 -12.47 11.73 10.26
CA LEU A 54 -12.58 10.56 9.39
C LEU A 54 -11.52 10.58 8.29
N SER A 55 -11.34 11.73 7.62
CA SER A 55 -10.28 11.92 6.62
C SER A 55 -8.89 11.64 7.19
N ASN A 56 -8.59 12.16 8.38
CA ASN A 56 -7.30 11.90 9.05
C ASN A 56 -7.11 10.41 9.39
N ARG A 57 -8.15 9.73 9.89
CA ARG A 57 -8.11 8.29 10.16
C ARG A 57 -7.92 7.47 8.89
N ILE A 58 -8.58 7.86 7.79
CA ILE A 58 -8.42 7.22 6.48
C ILE A 58 -6.99 7.37 5.97
N LYS A 59 -6.41 8.58 6.05
CA LYS A 59 -5.01 8.81 5.68
C LYS A 59 -4.06 7.94 6.49
N LYS A 60 -4.23 7.92 7.81
CA LYS A 60 -3.45 7.04 8.68
C LYS A 60 -3.58 5.57 8.30
N MET A 61 -4.79 5.08 8.07
CA MET A 61 -4.99 3.69 7.62
C MET A 61 -4.32 3.41 6.27
N GLN A 62 -4.29 4.38 5.35
CA GLN A 62 -3.59 4.22 4.07
C GLN A 62 -2.07 4.10 4.25
N GLU A 63 -1.49 4.90 5.15
CA GLU A 63 -0.07 4.84 5.50
C GLU A 63 0.28 3.51 6.18
N ASP A 64 -0.53 3.10 7.17
CA ASP A 64 -0.36 1.85 7.90
C ASP A 64 -0.48 0.63 6.95
N LEU A 65 -1.45 0.64 6.04
CA LEU A 65 -1.61 -0.43 5.03
C LEU A 65 -0.44 -0.49 4.05
N THR A 66 0.11 0.67 3.66
CA THR A 66 1.28 0.73 2.78
C THR A 66 2.51 0.14 3.47
N THR A 67 2.73 0.53 4.73
CA THR A 67 3.82 -0.02 5.56
C THR A 67 3.67 -1.52 5.77
N LEU A 68 2.47 -1.99 6.13
CA LEU A 68 2.18 -3.41 6.33
C LEU A 68 2.38 -4.23 5.05
N LYS A 69 2.02 -3.67 3.88
CA LYS A 69 2.25 -4.30 2.58
C LYS A 69 3.74 -4.52 2.34
N GLU A 70 4.57 -3.53 2.63
CA GLU A 70 6.02 -3.66 2.46
C GLU A 70 6.60 -4.70 3.43
N GLN A 71 6.20 -4.67 4.71
CA GLN A 71 6.61 -5.68 5.69
C GLN A 71 6.21 -7.11 5.25
N CYS A 72 5.01 -7.28 4.69
CA CYS A 72 4.58 -8.56 4.14
C CYS A 72 5.43 -8.99 2.94
N ARG A 73 5.84 -8.04 2.08
CA ARG A 73 6.72 -8.31 0.94
C ARG A 73 8.10 -8.76 1.40
N GLU A 74 8.70 -8.05 2.35
CA GLU A 74 10.00 -8.40 2.94
C GLU A 74 9.95 -9.79 3.58
N LEU A 75 8.89 -10.08 4.36
CA LEU A 75 8.69 -11.37 5.00
C LEU A 75 8.56 -12.52 3.97
N LEU A 76 7.81 -12.30 2.88
CA LEU A 76 7.68 -13.27 1.80
C LEU A 76 9.02 -13.51 1.09
N SER A 77 9.81 -12.45 0.87
CA SER A 77 11.16 -12.55 0.32
C SER A 77 12.07 -13.37 1.24
N ALA A 78 12.10 -13.05 2.53
CA ALA A 78 12.91 -13.78 3.50
C ALA A 78 12.52 -15.27 3.59
N LYS A 79 11.23 -15.59 3.47
CA LYS A 79 10.76 -16.97 3.42
C LYS A 79 11.20 -17.69 2.13
N GLN A 80 11.14 -17.02 0.98
CA GLN A 80 11.66 -17.57 -0.27
C GLN A 80 13.16 -17.86 -0.18
N ASP A 81 13.94 -16.94 0.38
CA ASP A 81 15.39 -17.12 0.57
C ASP A 81 15.70 -18.32 1.48
N LEU A 82 14.89 -18.52 2.54
CA LEU A 82 15.04 -19.67 3.43
C LEU A 82 14.72 -20.99 2.69
N ILE A 83 13.67 -21.01 1.86
CA ILE A 83 13.32 -22.17 1.03
C ILE A 83 14.46 -22.49 0.05
N ASP A 84 15.03 -21.48 -0.59
CA ASP A 84 16.11 -21.66 -1.56
C ASP A 84 17.39 -22.18 -0.89
N LYS A 85 17.72 -21.66 0.29
CA LYS A 85 18.83 -22.17 1.12
C LYS A 85 18.59 -23.62 1.53
N ALA A 86 17.42 -23.94 2.09
CA ALA A 86 17.07 -25.29 2.52
C ALA A 86 17.13 -26.27 1.35
N ARG A 87 16.59 -25.90 0.18
CA ARG A 87 16.65 -26.71 -1.03
C ARG A 87 18.09 -26.95 -1.49
N THR A 88 18.91 -25.90 -1.52
CA THR A 88 20.33 -26.01 -1.94
C THR A 88 21.10 -26.94 -1.01
N THR A 89 20.96 -26.78 0.30
CA THR A 89 21.61 -27.64 1.30
C THR A 89 21.11 -29.08 1.19
N LEU A 90 19.80 -29.30 1.08
CA LEU A 90 19.22 -30.64 1.05
C LEU A 90 19.59 -31.41 -0.21
N VAL A 91 19.52 -30.77 -1.38
CA VAL A 91 19.98 -31.36 -2.66
C VAL A 91 21.49 -31.63 -2.63
N GLY A 92 22.28 -30.70 -2.07
CA GLY A 92 23.72 -30.88 -1.88
C GLY A 92 24.05 -32.10 -1.01
N ASN A 93 23.46 -32.18 0.18
CA ASN A 93 23.63 -33.31 1.12
C ASN A 93 23.21 -34.63 0.48
N ARG A 94 22.07 -34.64 -0.22
CA ARG A 94 21.60 -35.82 -0.94
C ARG A 94 22.61 -36.28 -1.99
N SER A 95 23.12 -35.37 -2.81
CA SER A 95 24.11 -35.72 -3.85
C SER A 95 25.39 -36.33 -3.25
N LEU A 96 25.81 -35.86 -2.07
CA LEU A 96 26.95 -36.41 -1.34
C LEU A 96 26.65 -37.83 -0.84
N LEU A 97 25.50 -38.05 -0.20
CA LEU A 97 25.07 -39.37 0.27
C LEU A 97 24.94 -40.37 -0.88
N GLN A 98 24.38 -39.94 -2.01
CA GLN A 98 24.26 -40.79 -3.20
C GLN A 98 25.63 -41.24 -3.72
N ARG A 99 26.60 -40.33 -3.78
CA ARG A 99 27.99 -40.65 -4.15
C ARG A 99 28.64 -41.63 -3.16
N MET A 100 28.41 -41.43 -1.85
CA MET A 100 28.92 -42.34 -0.81
C MET A 100 28.33 -43.74 -0.95
N HIS A 101 27.00 -43.87 -1.09
CA HIS A 101 26.34 -45.15 -1.29
C HIS A 101 26.83 -45.88 -2.54
N THR A 102 27.00 -45.15 -3.64
CA THR A 102 27.55 -45.69 -4.90
C THR A 102 28.98 -46.21 -4.70
N SER A 103 29.81 -45.48 -3.94
CA SER A 103 31.19 -45.91 -3.63
C SER A 103 31.27 -47.15 -2.74
N MET A 104 30.23 -47.41 -1.93
CA MET A 104 30.14 -48.57 -1.05
C MET A 104 29.52 -49.80 -1.73
N GLY A 105 29.13 -49.72 -3.01
CA GLY A 105 28.53 -50.84 -3.74
C GLY A 105 27.08 -51.15 -3.38
N ASN A 106 26.41 -50.28 -2.63
CA ASN A 106 25.00 -50.46 -2.27
C ASN A 106 24.11 -49.77 -3.33
N PRO A 107 23.12 -50.48 -3.92
CA PRO A 107 22.18 -49.87 -4.85
C PRO A 107 21.33 -48.81 -4.13
N LEU A 108 21.22 -47.64 -4.76
CA LEU A 108 20.58 -46.47 -4.19
C LEU A 108 19.05 -46.63 -4.19
N SER A 109 18.41 -46.36 -3.06
CA SER A 109 16.94 -46.26 -2.99
C SER A 109 16.47 -45.02 -3.78
N SER A 110 15.38 -45.16 -4.52
CA SER A 110 14.93 -44.19 -5.53
C SER A 110 14.40 -42.89 -4.92
N VAL A 111 13.97 -41.92 -5.75
CA VAL A 111 13.35 -40.67 -5.29
C VAL A 111 12.14 -40.86 -4.37
N ASP A 112 11.47 -42.02 -4.48
CA ASP A 112 10.30 -42.41 -3.69
C ASP A 112 10.65 -42.88 -2.26
N GLU A 113 11.92 -43.19 -2.01
CA GLU A 113 12.41 -43.79 -0.76
C GLU A 113 13.00 -42.75 0.22
N ASP A 114 12.88 -41.47 -0.09
CA ASP A 114 13.19 -40.36 0.83
C ASP A 114 11.92 -39.57 1.19
N PRO A 115 11.13 -40.07 2.16
CA PRO A 115 9.91 -39.43 2.62
C PRO A 115 10.13 -38.00 3.10
N ALA A 116 11.32 -37.68 3.63
CA ALA A 116 11.63 -36.35 4.13
C ALA A 116 11.82 -35.34 2.98
N PHE A 117 12.48 -35.73 1.90
CA PHE A 117 12.61 -34.90 0.71
C PHE A 117 11.28 -34.71 -0.03
N ALA A 118 10.46 -35.76 -0.12
CA ALA A 118 9.12 -35.68 -0.69
C ALA A 118 8.23 -34.72 0.11
N ASN A 119 8.25 -34.84 1.44
CA ASN A 119 7.53 -33.95 2.34
C ASN A 119 7.98 -32.48 2.21
N PHE A 120 9.28 -32.23 2.09
CA PHE A 120 9.81 -30.88 1.87
C PHE A 120 9.27 -30.26 0.57
N ASN A 121 9.29 -31.01 -0.55
CA ASN A 121 8.77 -30.49 -1.82
C ASN A 121 7.26 -30.21 -1.76
N GLN A 122 6.49 -31.09 -1.12
CA GLN A 122 5.06 -30.86 -0.91
C GLN A 122 4.81 -29.55 -0.13
N ILE A 123 5.55 -29.31 0.96
CA ILE A 123 5.41 -28.07 1.76
C ILE A 123 5.76 -26.83 0.93
N VAL A 124 6.80 -26.91 0.08
CA VAL A 124 7.19 -25.80 -0.82
C VAL A 124 6.13 -25.55 -1.88
N ASP A 125 5.54 -26.59 -2.45
CA ASP A 125 4.51 -26.48 -3.48
C ASP A 125 3.21 -25.91 -2.89
N GLU A 126 2.78 -26.40 -1.72
CA GLU A 126 1.65 -25.85 -0.97
C GLU A 126 1.83 -24.36 -0.67
N TRP A 127 3.03 -23.98 -0.19
CA TRP A 127 3.34 -22.58 0.05
C TRP A 127 3.30 -21.74 -1.23
N THR A 128 3.85 -22.26 -2.35
CA THR A 128 3.81 -21.58 -3.65
C THR A 128 2.39 -21.32 -4.12
N ILE A 129 1.49 -22.28 -3.91
CA ILE A 129 0.05 -22.16 -4.21
C ILE A 129 -0.60 -21.10 -3.31
N GLN A 130 -0.30 -21.09 -2.01
CA GLN A 130 -0.84 -20.10 -1.06
C GLN A 130 -0.42 -18.66 -1.41
N VAL A 131 0.83 -18.46 -1.84
CA VAL A 131 1.33 -17.13 -2.25
C VAL A 131 0.64 -16.67 -3.55
N ARG A 132 0.45 -17.56 -4.54
CA ARG A 132 -0.18 -17.21 -5.83
C ARG A 132 -1.69 -16.98 -5.76
N SER A 133 -2.40 -17.79 -4.98
CA SER A 133 -3.87 -17.70 -4.83
C SER A 133 -4.32 -16.39 -4.18
N ARG A 134 -3.52 -15.84 -3.25
CA ARG A 134 -3.81 -14.55 -2.60
C ARG A 134 -3.67 -13.36 -3.56
N THR A 135 -2.79 -13.44 -4.55
CA THR A 135 -2.65 -12.41 -5.60
C THR A 135 -3.87 -12.39 -6.53
N GLY A 136 -4.47 -13.55 -6.84
CA GLY A 136 -5.65 -13.65 -7.70
C GLY A 136 -6.94 -13.10 -7.09
N PHE A 137 -7.04 -13.07 -5.76
CA PHE A 137 -8.21 -12.53 -5.04
C PHE A 137 -8.41 -11.02 -5.30
N VAL A 138 -7.31 -10.25 -5.33
CA VAL A 138 -7.35 -8.80 -5.56
C VAL A 138 -7.85 -8.48 -6.98
N ALA A 139 -7.38 -9.23 -7.98
CA ALA A 139 -7.83 -9.08 -9.37
C ALA A 139 -9.32 -9.41 -9.53
N LYS A 140 -9.82 -10.45 -8.85
CA LYS A 140 -11.25 -10.80 -8.82
C LYS A 140 -12.09 -9.68 -8.21
N VAL A 141 -11.71 -9.14 -7.05
CA VAL A 141 -12.44 -8.04 -6.39
C VAL A 141 -12.49 -6.80 -7.29
N LEU A 142 -11.38 -6.45 -7.93
CA LEU A 142 -11.34 -5.32 -8.87
C LEU A 142 -12.22 -5.56 -10.10
N LEU A 143 -12.30 -6.80 -10.60
CA LEU A 143 -13.20 -7.14 -11.70
C LEU A 143 -14.66 -7.02 -11.27
N THR A 144 -15.05 -7.57 -10.11
CA THR A 144 -16.42 -7.49 -9.61
C THR A 144 -16.86 -6.06 -9.38
N PHE A 145 -15.97 -5.23 -8.80
CA PHE A 145 -16.25 -3.81 -8.60
C PHE A 145 -16.41 -3.05 -9.91
N TRP A 146 -15.58 -3.36 -10.92
CA TRP A 146 -15.70 -2.76 -12.25
C TRP A 146 -17.03 -3.14 -12.93
N TYR A 147 -17.40 -4.42 -12.90
CA TYR A 147 -18.68 -4.89 -13.42
C TYR A 147 -19.87 -4.21 -12.74
N SER A 148 -19.85 -4.04 -11.41
CA SER A 148 -20.89 -3.27 -10.71
C SER A 148 -20.91 -1.79 -11.12
N MET A 149 -19.77 -1.10 -11.22
CA MET A 149 -19.74 0.31 -11.62
C MET A 149 -20.24 0.56 -13.05
N VAL A 150 -19.90 -0.33 -13.98
CA VAL A 150 -20.37 -0.27 -15.38
C VAL A 150 -21.87 -0.58 -15.44
N SER A 151 -22.35 -1.55 -14.66
CA SER A 151 -23.77 -1.92 -14.62
C SER A 151 -24.66 -0.87 -13.95
N LEU A 152 -24.12 -0.02 -13.07
CA LEU A 152 -24.86 1.06 -12.40
C LEU A 152 -24.82 2.42 -13.13
N GLY A 153 -24.23 2.52 -14.33
CA GLY A 153 -24.27 3.76 -15.13
C GLY A 153 -23.61 4.96 -14.43
N THR A 154 -22.50 4.75 -13.73
CA THR A 154 -21.84 5.79 -12.93
C THR A 154 -20.96 6.76 -13.73
N ASP A 155 -20.84 7.99 -13.22
CA ASP A 155 -20.13 9.14 -13.78
C ASP A 155 -18.72 8.82 -14.33
N LEU A 156 -18.42 9.34 -15.53
CA LEU A 156 -17.16 9.16 -16.25
C LEU A 156 -15.93 9.54 -15.41
N ARG A 157 -16.07 10.49 -14.46
CA ARG A 157 -14.99 10.87 -13.55
C ARG A 157 -14.58 9.75 -12.58
N LEU A 158 -15.53 8.99 -12.08
CA LEU A 158 -15.26 7.85 -11.19
C LEU A 158 -14.63 6.69 -11.98
N ILE A 159 -15.04 6.51 -13.23
CA ILE A 159 -14.44 5.53 -14.15
C ILE A 159 -12.97 5.88 -14.42
N GLN A 160 -12.64 7.15 -14.68
CA GLN A 160 -11.26 7.59 -14.89
C GLN A 160 -10.41 7.47 -13.62
N ALA A 161 -10.95 7.83 -12.45
CA ALA A 161 -10.26 7.67 -11.17
C ALA A 161 -9.95 6.20 -10.86
N TRP A 162 -10.90 5.30 -11.14
CA TRP A 162 -10.69 3.86 -11.01
C TRP A 162 -9.66 3.33 -12.01
N LYS A 163 -9.72 3.78 -13.28
CA LYS A 163 -8.75 3.40 -14.32
C LYS A 163 -7.31 3.75 -13.93
N THR A 164 -7.10 4.93 -13.33
CA THR A 164 -5.80 5.36 -12.81
C THR A 164 -5.34 4.50 -11.62
N ARG A 165 -6.25 4.15 -10.72
CA ARG A 165 -5.94 3.28 -9.57
C ARG A 165 -5.65 1.84 -9.99
N LYS A 166 -6.34 1.33 -11.02
CA LYS A 166 -6.07 0.01 -11.61
C LYS A 166 -4.73 -0.02 -12.35
N ALA A 167 -4.42 0.99 -13.16
CA ALA A 167 -3.12 1.10 -13.82
C ALA A 167 -1.95 1.10 -12.81
N ARG A 168 -2.13 1.75 -11.65
CA ARG A 168 -1.16 1.73 -10.54
C ARG A 168 -1.01 0.33 -9.92
N SER A 169 -2.11 -0.38 -9.72
CA SER A 169 -2.10 -1.77 -9.23
C SER A 169 -1.45 -2.73 -10.23
N ASP A 170 -1.72 -2.58 -11.53
CA ASP A 170 -1.17 -3.46 -12.57
C ASP A 170 0.34 -3.21 -12.79
N LEU A 171 0.81 -1.96 -12.60
CA LEU A 171 2.24 -1.62 -12.57
C LEU A 171 2.96 -2.27 -11.37
N GLU A 172 2.32 -2.33 -10.19
CA GLU A 172 2.87 -3.05 -9.03
C GLU A 172 2.91 -4.56 -9.23
N ILE A 173 1.93 -5.13 -9.94
CA ILE A 173 1.89 -6.57 -10.29
C ILE A 173 2.98 -6.90 -11.32
N ARG A 174 3.22 -6.04 -12.32
CA ARG A 174 4.24 -6.26 -13.36
C ARG A 174 5.68 -6.05 -12.84
N GLY A 175 5.88 -5.13 -11.90
CA GLY A 175 7.16 -4.90 -11.22
C GLY A 175 7.61 -6.06 -10.32
N GLY A 176 6.69 -6.90 -9.86
CA GLY A 176 7.00 -8.11 -9.09
C GLY A 176 7.45 -9.31 -9.95
N SER A 177 7.29 -9.25 -11.28
CA SER A 177 7.57 -10.38 -12.18
C SER A 177 8.87 -10.22 -13.01
N SER A 178 9.59 -9.11 -12.89
CA SER A 178 10.71 -8.76 -13.77
C SER A 178 12.06 -8.72 -13.06
N ASN A 179 12.42 -9.76 -12.30
CA ASN A 179 13.79 -9.94 -11.76
C ASN A 179 14.42 -11.31 -12.10
N HIS A 180 13.91 -12.01 -13.13
CA HIS A 180 14.53 -13.22 -13.65
C HIS A 180 14.85 -13.08 -15.13
N LEU A 181 15.84 -12.27 -15.51
CA LEU A 181 16.61 -12.43 -16.76
C LEU A 181 17.74 -11.38 -16.85
N ALA A 182 18.79 -11.56 -16.05
CA ALA A 182 20.11 -10.99 -16.31
C ALA A 182 21.20 -11.69 -15.49
N ARG A 183 21.31 -13.02 -15.58
CA ARG A 183 22.60 -13.68 -15.25
C ARG A 183 23.52 -13.50 -16.45
N LYS A 184 24.46 -12.56 -16.35
CA LYS A 184 25.67 -12.57 -17.19
C LYS A 184 26.46 -13.85 -16.89
N PRO A 185 27.05 -14.52 -17.90
CA PRO A 185 27.91 -15.67 -17.67
C PRO A 185 29.24 -15.25 -17.03
N VAL A 186 29.66 -16.01 -16.03
CA VAL A 186 31.00 -15.93 -15.41
C VAL A 186 32.03 -16.45 -16.41
N PRO A 187 33.18 -15.78 -16.64
CA PRO A 187 34.23 -16.32 -17.49
C PRO A 187 34.89 -17.52 -16.80
N LEU A 188 34.98 -18.64 -17.52
CA LEU A 188 35.85 -19.76 -17.20
C LEU A 188 37.29 -19.28 -17.16
N GLN A 189 37.92 -19.32 -15.99
CA GLN A 189 39.35 -19.10 -15.84
C GLN A 189 40.08 -20.38 -16.26
N SER A 190 40.75 -20.27 -17.39
CA SER A 190 41.49 -21.32 -18.07
C SER A 190 42.69 -21.82 -17.27
N GLU A 191 42.71 -23.13 -17.12
CA GLU A 191 43.81 -24.04 -16.88
C GLU A 191 45.09 -23.67 -17.65
N GLN A 192 46.20 -23.49 -16.94
CA GLN A 192 47.60 -23.58 -17.41
C GLN A 192 48.46 -23.68 -16.14
N ARG A 193 49.49 -24.49 -16.00
CA ARG A 193 50.13 -25.58 -16.76
C ARG A 193 51.24 -26.00 -15.78
N ILE A 194 51.24 -27.24 -15.30
CA ILE A 194 52.43 -27.83 -14.68
C ILE A 194 52.88 -28.93 -15.64
N ASP A 195 54.15 -28.87 -16.05
CA ASP A 195 55.05 -30.01 -16.25
C ASP A 195 56.31 -29.56 -17.01
N PRO A 196 57.43 -30.31 -16.97
CA PRO A 196 57.76 -31.44 -16.08
C PRO A 196 58.89 -31.14 -15.08
#